data_AF-A0A4Q2M543-F1
#
_entry.id   AF-A0A4Q2M543-F1
#
_cell.length_a   1.000
_cell.length_b   1.000
_cell.length_c   1.000
_cell.angle_alpha   90.00
_cell.angle_beta   90.00
_cell.angle_gamma   90.00
#
_symmetry.space_group_name_H-M   'P 1'
#
loop_
_entity.id
_entity.type
_entity.pdbx_description
1 polymer ?
#
loop_
_entity_poly.entity_id
_entity_poly.type
_entity_poly.pdbx_seq_one_letter_code
_entity_poly.pdbx_strand_id
1 'polypeptide(L)'
;MSEPIKIDIWSDIACPWCYIGKRNLENGIAALGDDAPAVEIEYHSFELSPDTPVDFEGDEVDFLANHKGMPRDQVQQMLERVTGVAAGAGLDYDFGSLQHTNTVKAHELLHFAKTQGKQLELKERLLSAYFVEGRHVGRVDDLIALAEEIGLDGAAARAALESGEFTSAVRADQQQAREYGINGVPFFVIEGKYGVSGAQPPEAFAQMLTQVATENAGATA
;
A
#
# COMPACT_ATOMS: atom_id res chain seq x y z
N MET A 1 -18.62 16.07 -17.61
CA MET A 1 -18.04 14.87 -16.96
C MET A 1 -18.04 15.17 -15.48
N SER A 2 -18.53 14.27 -14.64
CA SER A 2 -18.49 14.43 -13.18
C SER A 2 -17.03 14.49 -12.72
N GLU A 3 -16.75 15.22 -11.64
CA GLU A 3 -15.44 15.21 -10.99
C GLU A 3 -15.10 13.77 -10.54
N PRO A 4 -13.83 13.35 -10.63
CA PRO A 4 -13.42 12.02 -10.19
C PRO A 4 -13.63 11.87 -8.69
N ILE A 5 -14.05 10.68 -8.27
CA ILE A 5 -14.15 10.33 -6.86
C ILE A 5 -12.74 10.18 -6.30
N LYS A 6 -12.38 11.03 -5.33
CA LYS A 6 -11.07 10.96 -4.67
C LYS A 6 -11.04 9.85 -3.62
N ILE A 7 -9.99 9.03 -3.67
CA ILE A 7 -9.73 7.90 -2.77
C ILE A 7 -8.31 8.04 -2.20
N ASP A 8 -8.21 8.49 -0.95
CA ASP A 8 -6.96 8.53 -0.20
C ASP A 8 -6.75 7.19 0.52
N ILE A 9 -5.57 6.57 0.35
CA ILE A 9 -5.29 5.21 0.87
C ILE A 9 -4.04 5.21 1.75
N TRP A 10 -4.22 5.02 3.06
CA TRP A 10 -3.09 4.73 3.95
C TRP A 10 -2.69 3.27 3.82
N SER A 11 -1.42 3.05 3.51
CA SER A 11 -0.92 1.72 3.19
C SER A 11 0.57 1.59 3.45
N ASP A 12 0.98 0.50 4.10
CA ASP A 12 2.39 0.12 4.22
C ASP A 12 2.81 -0.85 3.11
N ILE A 13 4.09 -0.82 2.71
CA ILE A 13 4.70 -1.79 1.79
C ILE A 13 4.81 -3.16 2.49
N ALA A 14 5.08 -3.18 3.80
CA ALA A 14 5.23 -4.41 4.58
C ALA A 14 3.88 -5.05 4.99
N CYS A 15 2.75 -4.51 4.56
CA CYS A 15 1.43 -5.01 4.93
C CYS A 15 0.83 -5.93 3.84
N PRO A 16 0.68 -7.25 4.08
CA PRO A 16 0.12 -8.14 3.06
C PRO A 16 -1.34 -7.85 2.73
N TRP A 17 -2.09 -7.32 3.70
CA TRP A 17 -3.47 -6.90 3.48
C TRP A 17 -3.57 -5.64 2.63
N CYS A 18 -2.54 -4.80 2.58
CA CYS A 18 -2.56 -3.61 1.73
C CYS A 18 -2.59 -3.97 0.25
N TYR A 19 -1.82 -4.98 -0.16
CA TYR A 19 -1.79 -5.39 -1.55
C TYR A 19 -3.04 -6.19 -1.95
N ILE A 20 -3.58 -7.02 -1.04
CA ILE A 20 -4.92 -7.62 -1.21
C ILE A 20 -5.98 -6.53 -1.34
N GLY A 21 -5.97 -5.52 -0.45
CA GLY A 21 -6.92 -4.42 -0.49
C GLY A 21 -6.83 -3.58 -1.76
N LYS A 22 -5.62 -3.35 -2.27
CA LYS A 22 -5.40 -2.74 -3.58
C LYS A 22 -6.10 -3.54 -4.69
N ARG A 23 -5.84 -4.85 -4.78
CA ARG A 23 -6.48 -5.72 -5.78
C ARG A 23 -8.00 -5.76 -5.63
N ASN A 24 -8.51 -5.78 -4.41
CA ASN A 24 -9.95 -5.76 -4.17
C ASN A 24 -10.60 -4.45 -4.63
N LEU A 25 -9.98 -3.29 -4.37
CA LEU A 25 -10.45 -2.00 -4.87
C LEU A 25 -10.46 -1.98 -6.40
N GLU A 26 -9.36 -2.39 -7.04
CA GLU A 26 -9.24 -2.43 -8.50
C GLU A 26 -10.29 -3.36 -9.13
N ASN A 27 -10.50 -4.54 -8.55
CA ASN A 27 -11.54 -5.48 -8.99
C ASN A 27 -12.94 -4.91 -8.79
N GLY A 28 -13.18 -4.19 -7.69
CA GLY A 28 -14.46 -3.53 -7.41
C GLY A 28 -14.78 -2.42 -8.43
N ILE A 29 -13.78 -1.61 -8.80
CA ILE A 29 -13.90 -0.61 -9.87
C ILE A 29 -14.19 -1.30 -11.21
N ALA A 30 -13.39 -2.31 -11.55
CA ALA A 30 -13.54 -3.03 -12.82
C ALA A 30 -14.90 -3.73 -12.96
N ALA A 31 -15.49 -4.22 -11.86
CA ALA A 31 -16.80 -4.87 -11.85
C ALA A 31 -17.95 -3.93 -12.22
N LEU A 32 -17.76 -2.60 -12.13
CA LEU A 32 -18.76 -1.61 -12.56
C LEU A 32 -18.76 -1.39 -14.08
N GLY A 33 -17.75 -1.87 -14.81
CA GLY A 33 -17.68 -1.74 -16.26
C GLY A 33 -17.75 -0.29 -16.74
N ASP A 34 -18.55 -0.04 -17.78
CA ASP A 34 -18.73 1.30 -18.37
C ASP A 34 -19.44 2.29 -17.43
N ASP A 35 -20.12 1.79 -16.39
CA ASP A 35 -20.80 2.60 -15.37
C ASP A 35 -19.85 3.02 -14.23
N ALA A 36 -18.58 2.61 -14.26
CA ALA A 36 -17.60 2.97 -13.25
C ALA A 36 -17.42 4.49 -13.20
N PRO A 37 -17.53 5.13 -12.01
CA PRO A 37 -17.18 6.53 -11.88
C PRO A 37 -15.68 6.71 -12.13
N ALA A 38 -15.29 7.88 -12.64
CA ALA A 38 -13.89 8.26 -12.64
C ALA A 38 -13.38 8.29 -11.20
N VAL A 39 -12.19 7.75 -10.95
CA VAL A 39 -11.57 7.73 -9.61
C VAL A 39 -10.18 8.36 -9.68
N GLU A 40 -9.82 9.07 -8.62
CA GLU A 40 -8.47 9.58 -8.39
C GLU A 40 -7.95 8.93 -7.11
N ILE A 41 -6.89 8.13 -7.25
CA ILE A 41 -6.30 7.39 -6.11
C ILE A 41 -5.00 8.07 -5.71
N GLU A 42 -4.86 8.31 -4.40
CA GLU A 42 -3.62 8.77 -3.78
C GLU A 42 -3.22 7.83 -2.64
N TYR A 43 -1.96 7.40 -2.62
CA TYR A 43 -1.43 6.64 -1.49
C TYR A 43 -0.75 7.54 -0.47
N HIS A 44 -1.02 7.26 0.80
CA HIS A 44 -0.41 7.88 1.97
C HIS A 44 0.44 6.89 2.75
N SER A 45 1.54 7.39 3.27
CA SER A 45 2.51 6.62 4.04
C SER A 45 1.95 6.18 5.38
N PHE A 46 2.13 4.89 5.70
CA PHE A 46 1.91 4.32 7.02
C PHE A 46 2.99 3.28 7.29
N GLU A 47 3.59 3.28 8.48
CA GLU A 47 4.58 2.27 8.90
C GLU A 47 3.97 1.39 10.00
N LEU A 48 3.82 0.09 9.73
CA LEU A 48 3.37 -0.89 10.73
C LEU A 48 4.43 -1.12 11.82
N SER A 49 5.71 -1.04 11.45
CA SER A 49 6.83 -1.35 12.33
C SER A 49 8.03 -0.41 12.03
N PRO A 50 7.92 0.87 12.39
CA PRO A 50 8.94 1.88 12.08
C PRO A 50 10.29 1.63 12.77
N ASP A 51 10.30 0.81 13.82
CA ASP A 51 11.52 0.46 14.57
C ASP A 51 12.26 -0.77 14.01
N THR A 52 11.72 -1.41 12.96
CA THR A 52 12.38 -2.54 12.31
C THR A 52 13.73 -2.09 11.71
N PRO A 53 14.84 -2.83 11.92
CA PRO A 53 16.11 -2.57 11.24
C PRO A 53 16.00 -2.70 9.72
N VAL A 54 16.85 -1.99 8.97
CA VAL A 54 16.90 -2.14 7.51
C VAL A 54 17.30 -3.57 7.13
N ASP A 55 18.38 -4.09 7.72
CA ASP A 55 18.87 -5.45 7.51
C ASP A 55 18.42 -6.34 8.67
N PHE A 56 17.13 -6.69 8.71
CA PHE A 56 16.60 -7.59 9.73
C PHE A 56 17.21 -9.00 9.58
N GLU A 57 17.66 -9.58 10.69
CA GLU A 57 18.16 -10.96 10.73
C GLU A 57 17.02 -11.92 11.09
N GLY A 58 16.63 -12.79 10.16
CA GLY A 58 15.59 -13.80 10.35
C GLY A 58 14.58 -13.84 9.21
N ASP A 59 13.65 -14.79 9.27
CA ASP A 59 12.53 -14.87 8.33
C ASP A 59 11.30 -14.09 8.82
N GLU A 60 10.26 -13.98 7.98
CA GLU A 60 8.99 -13.33 8.37
C GLU A 60 8.34 -14.01 9.59
N VAL A 61 8.58 -15.31 9.78
CA VAL A 61 8.08 -16.05 10.94
C VAL A 61 8.79 -15.59 12.23
N ASP A 62 10.11 -15.42 12.19
CA ASP A 62 10.93 -14.87 13.27
C ASP A 62 10.47 -13.45 13.62
N PHE A 63 10.29 -12.60 12.61
CA PHE A 63 9.82 -11.24 12.81
C PHE A 63 8.47 -11.22 13.53
N LEU A 64 7.46 -11.91 12.98
CA LEU A 64 6.10 -11.87 13.53
C LEU A 64 5.99 -12.58 14.89
N ALA A 65 6.73 -13.67 15.12
CA ALA A 65 6.75 -14.37 16.40
C ALA A 65 7.26 -13.44 17.51
N ASN A 66 8.36 -12.73 17.25
CA ASN A 66 8.94 -11.79 18.20
C ASN A 66 8.07 -10.53 18.36
N HIS A 67 7.63 -9.93 17.24
CA HIS A 67 6.90 -8.67 17.24
C HIS A 67 5.49 -8.80 17.83
N LYS A 68 4.80 -9.91 17.57
CA LYS A 68 3.43 -10.15 18.06
C LYS A 68 3.38 -11.04 19.30
N GLY A 69 4.51 -11.58 19.76
CA GLY A 69 4.57 -12.51 20.90
C GLY A 69 3.81 -13.81 20.65
N MET A 70 3.80 -14.30 19.41
CA MET A 70 3.08 -15.51 19.00
C MET A 70 4.03 -16.70 18.79
N PRO A 71 3.61 -17.94 19.10
CA PRO A 71 4.32 -19.14 18.72
C PRO A 71 4.58 -19.24 17.21
N ARG A 72 5.74 -19.76 16.80
CA ARG A 72 6.14 -19.88 15.39
C ARG A 72 5.13 -20.69 14.55
N ASP A 73 4.58 -21.77 15.10
CA ASP A 73 3.57 -22.59 14.43
C ASP A 73 2.25 -21.85 14.20
N GLN A 74 1.85 -20.99 15.14
CA GLN A 74 0.69 -20.11 14.98
C GLN A 74 0.94 -19.06 13.89
N VAL A 75 2.14 -18.50 13.83
CA VAL A 75 2.54 -17.53 12.79
C VAL A 75 2.55 -18.19 11.41
N GLN A 76 3.07 -19.41 11.29
CA GLN A 76 3.05 -20.16 10.02
C GLN A 76 1.62 -20.36 9.51
N GLN A 77 0.69 -20.81 10.36
CA GLN A 77 -0.72 -20.94 9.99
C GLN A 77 -1.35 -19.59 9.57
N MET A 78 -0.95 -18.50 10.23
CA MET A 78 -1.41 -17.16 9.88
C MET A 78 -0.93 -16.74 8.49
N LEU A 79 0.34 -17.00 8.15
CA LEU A 79 0.91 -16.70 6.84
C LEU A 79 0.27 -17.58 5.75
N GLU A 80 0.12 -18.89 5.98
CA GLU A 80 -0.57 -19.80 5.05
C GLU A 80 -1.98 -19.32 4.72
N ARG A 81 -2.74 -18.90 5.75
CA ARG A 81 -4.08 -18.34 5.55
C ARG A 81 -4.06 -17.07 4.70
N VAL A 82 -3.11 -16.17 4.96
CA VAL A 82 -2.98 -14.92 4.19
C VAL A 82 -2.59 -15.20 2.75
N THR A 83 -1.68 -16.14 2.49
CA THR A 83 -1.32 -16.59 1.14
C THR A 83 -2.53 -17.15 0.40
N GLY A 84 -3.36 -17.96 1.06
CA GLY A 84 -4.60 -18.47 0.47
C GLY A 84 -5.60 -17.38 0.08
N VAL A 85 -5.72 -16.32 0.90
CA VAL A 85 -6.57 -15.16 0.58
C VAL A 85 -5.97 -14.34 -0.57
N ALA A 86 -4.65 -14.13 -0.55
CA ALA A 86 -3.93 -13.41 -1.60
C ALA A 86 -4.10 -14.09 -2.98
N ALA A 87 -4.03 -15.42 -3.03
CA ALA A 87 -4.27 -16.19 -4.25
C ALA A 87 -5.68 -15.93 -4.84
N GLY A 88 -6.70 -15.78 -3.98
CA GLY A 88 -8.06 -15.40 -4.41
C GLY A 88 -8.14 -13.99 -5.01
N ALA A 89 -7.22 -13.11 -4.66
CA ALA A 89 -7.06 -11.78 -5.24
C ALA A 89 -6.09 -11.75 -6.45
N GLY A 90 -5.60 -12.92 -6.90
CA GLY A 90 -4.67 -13.04 -8.03
C GLY A 90 -3.21 -12.74 -7.67
N LEU A 91 -2.85 -12.83 -6.38
CA LEU A 91 -1.50 -12.58 -5.88
C LEU A 91 -0.85 -13.88 -5.42
N ASP A 92 0.36 -14.15 -5.91
CA ASP A 92 1.14 -15.33 -5.54
C ASP A 92 2.22 -14.95 -4.51
N TYR A 93 1.85 -14.94 -3.23
CA TYR A 93 2.76 -14.53 -2.16
C TYR A 93 3.80 -15.59 -1.84
N ASP A 94 5.06 -15.17 -1.75
CA ASP A 94 6.19 -15.94 -1.27
C ASP A 94 6.78 -15.31 0.00
N PHE A 95 6.17 -15.63 1.15
CA PHE A 95 6.70 -15.25 2.46
C PHE A 95 8.02 -15.96 2.81
N GLY A 96 8.38 -17.04 2.11
CA GLY A 96 9.63 -17.76 2.35
C GLY A 96 10.85 -17.00 1.84
N SER A 97 10.68 -16.26 0.73
CA SER A 97 11.74 -15.42 0.15
C SER A 97 11.71 -13.97 0.63
N LEU A 98 10.64 -13.55 1.31
CA LEU A 98 10.42 -12.18 1.76
C LEU A 98 11.56 -11.66 2.65
N GLN A 99 12.01 -10.44 2.37
CA GLN A 99 13.08 -9.76 3.09
C GLN A 99 12.49 -8.70 4.02
N HIS A 100 12.20 -9.08 5.26
CA HIS A 100 11.59 -8.17 6.22
C HIS A 100 12.51 -6.96 6.47
N THR A 101 11.99 -5.74 6.42
CA THR A 101 12.81 -4.52 6.45
C THR A 101 12.01 -3.28 6.86
N ASN A 102 12.74 -2.23 7.24
CA ASN A 102 12.15 -0.90 7.42
C ASN A 102 11.63 -0.33 6.09
N THR A 103 10.42 0.23 6.08
CA THR A 103 9.77 0.74 4.86
C THR A 103 9.87 2.25 4.67
N VAL A 104 10.50 3.01 5.58
CA VAL A 104 10.55 4.48 5.50
C VAL A 104 11.14 4.97 4.18
N LYS A 105 12.19 4.31 3.66
CA LYS A 105 12.82 4.67 2.39
C LYS A 105 11.96 4.32 1.17
N ALA A 106 11.18 3.25 1.25
CA ALA A 106 10.19 2.93 0.22
C ALA A 106 9.07 3.99 0.19
N HIS A 107 8.64 4.48 1.36
CA HIS A 107 7.67 5.57 1.46
C HIS A 107 8.21 6.90 0.92
N GLU A 108 9.45 7.27 1.24
CA GLU A 108 10.09 8.45 0.63
C GLU A 108 10.13 8.33 -0.91
N LEU A 109 10.43 7.13 -1.43
CA LEU A 109 10.43 6.91 -2.87
C LEU A 109 9.01 7.03 -3.47
N LEU A 110 7.96 6.60 -2.76
CA LEU A 110 6.57 6.82 -3.17
C LEU A 110 6.22 8.30 -3.29
N HIS A 111 6.66 9.13 -2.35
CA HIS A 111 6.48 10.58 -2.46
C HIS A 111 7.27 11.18 -3.62
N PHE A 112 8.51 10.74 -3.85
CA PHE A 112 9.26 11.14 -5.04
C PHE A 112 8.51 10.77 -6.33
N ALA A 113 8.07 9.52 -6.47
CA ALA A 113 7.33 9.05 -7.63
C ALA A 113 6.01 9.80 -7.83
N LYS A 114 5.35 10.22 -6.75
CA LYS A 114 4.16 11.09 -6.82
C LYS A 114 4.45 12.40 -7.54
N THR A 115 5.58 13.05 -7.27
CA THR A 115 5.97 14.29 -7.99
C THR A 115 6.18 14.08 -9.50
N GLN A 116 6.42 12.84 -9.90
CA GLN A 116 6.62 12.43 -11.29
C GLN A 116 5.37 11.79 -11.92
N GLY A 117 4.24 11.75 -11.20
CA GLY A 117 3.00 11.14 -11.67
C GLY A 117 3.02 9.62 -11.75
N LYS A 118 3.93 8.94 -11.04
CA LYS A 118 4.14 7.48 -11.07
C LYS A 118 3.92 6.78 -9.72
N GLN A 119 3.14 7.38 -8.83
CA GLN A 119 2.93 6.84 -7.48
C GLN A 119 2.25 5.46 -7.51
N LEU A 120 1.25 5.27 -8.37
CA LEU A 120 0.48 4.03 -8.45
C LEU A 120 1.34 2.89 -9.00
N GLU A 121 2.11 3.15 -10.05
CA GLU A 121 3.03 2.21 -10.67
C GLU A 121 4.13 1.79 -9.69
N LEU A 122 4.70 2.75 -8.94
CA LEU A 122 5.69 2.42 -7.94
C LEU A 122 5.10 1.65 -6.77
N LYS A 123 3.88 1.97 -6.33
CA LYS A 123 3.20 1.24 -5.26
C LYS A 123 3.02 -0.22 -5.64
N GLU A 124 2.53 -0.50 -6.85
CA GLU A 124 2.44 -1.86 -7.38
C GLU A 124 3.81 -2.53 -7.41
N ARG A 125 4.82 -1.83 -7.95
CA ARG A 125 6.17 -2.37 -8.10
C ARG A 125 6.79 -2.78 -6.77
N LEU A 126 6.69 -1.93 -5.74
CA LEU A 126 7.22 -2.19 -4.40
C LEU A 126 6.50 -3.35 -3.72
N LEU A 127 5.17 -3.43 -3.84
CA LEU A 127 4.39 -4.52 -3.28
C LEU A 127 4.71 -5.86 -3.95
N SER A 128 4.86 -5.89 -5.28
CA SER A 128 5.31 -7.08 -6.03
C SER A 128 6.73 -7.49 -5.63
N ALA A 129 7.66 -6.53 -5.59
CA ALA A 129 9.04 -6.76 -5.16
C ALA A 129 9.08 -7.45 -3.80
N TYR A 130 8.29 -6.94 -2.85
CA TYR A 130 8.31 -7.41 -1.46
C TYR A 130 7.62 -8.77 -1.27
N PHE A 131 6.40 -8.94 -1.79
CA PHE A 131 5.59 -10.12 -1.49
C PHE A 131 5.68 -11.25 -2.50
N VAL A 132 6.03 -10.98 -3.76
CA VAL A 132 6.04 -11.98 -4.83
C VAL A 132 7.47 -12.36 -5.23
N GLU A 133 8.39 -11.39 -5.20
CA GLU A 133 9.74 -11.58 -5.72
C GLU A 133 10.81 -11.76 -4.62
N GLY A 134 10.47 -11.54 -3.34
CA GLY A 134 11.42 -11.61 -2.23
C GLY A 134 12.57 -10.59 -2.34
N ARG A 135 12.34 -9.44 -2.98
CA ARG A 135 13.33 -8.38 -3.14
C ARG A 135 13.31 -7.44 -1.93
N HIS A 136 14.49 -6.89 -1.63
CA HIS A 136 14.65 -5.94 -0.54
C HIS A 136 14.10 -4.55 -0.91
N VAL A 137 13.32 -3.93 -0.02
CA VAL A 137 12.69 -2.60 -0.24
C VAL A 137 13.09 -1.53 0.77
N GLY A 138 14.06 -1.81 1.65
CA GLY A 138 14.58 -0.84 2.62
C GLY A 138 15.95 -0.23 2.27
N ARG A 139 16.64 -0.75 1.25
CA ARG A 139 17.99 -0.34 0.84
C ARG A 139 17.89 0.59 -0.37
N VAL A 140 18.68 1.67 -0.36
CA VAL A 140 18.64 2.68 -1.42
C VAL A 140 18.95 2.06 -2.79
N ASP A 141 20.00 1.26 -2.91
CA ASP A 141 20.39 0.68 -4.21
C ASP A 141 19.30 -0.21 -4.82
N ASP A 142 18.65 -1.04 -4.00
CA ASP A 142 17.54 -1.89 -4.45
C ASP A 142 16.32 -1.06 -4.87
N LEU A 143 16.01 0.00 -4.11
CA LEU A 143 14.94 0.95 -4.41
C LEU A 143 15.16 1.71 -5.72
N ILE A 144 16.40 2.10 -6.04
CA ILE A 144 16.73 2.74 -7.30
C ILE A 144 16.50 1.80 -8.48
N ALA A 145 16.94 0.55 -8.37
CA ALA A 145 16.68 -0.45 -9.41
C ALA A 145 15.17 -0.62 -9.68
N LEU A 146 14.36 -0.68 -8.62
CA LEU A 146 12.90 -0.75 -8.74
C LEU A 146 12.28 0.51 -9.37
N ALA A 147 12.82 1.70 -9.05
CA ALA A 147 12.37 2.96 -9.63
C ALA A 147 12.66 3.03 -11.15
N GLU A 148 13.84 2.59 -11.57
CA GLU A 148 14.25 2.57 -12.98
C GLU A 148 13.40 1.60 -13.81
N GLU A 149 12.96 0.47 -13.23
CA GLU A 149 12.07 -0.50 -13.90
C GLU A 149 10.72 0.10 -14.33
N ILE A 150 10.23 1.12 -13.60
CA ILE A 150 9.02 1.87 -13.98
C ILE A 150 9.34 3.18 -14.72
N GLY A 151 10.61 3.37 -15.11
CA GLY A 151 11.09 4.52 -15.88
C GLY A 151 11.17 5.83 -15.09
N LEU A 152 11.45 5.78 -13.78
CA LEU A 152 11.90 6.95 -13.04
C LEU A 152 13.41 7.19 -13.30
N ASP A 153 13.85 8.44 -13.16
CA ASP A 153 15.29 8.76 -13.18
C ASP A 153 15.95 8.27 -11.89
N GLY A 154 16.82 7.26 -12.00
CA GLY A 154 17.49 6.65 -10.87
C GLY A 154 18.44 7.59 -10.12
N ALA A 155 19.07 8.55 -10.81
CA ALA A 155 19.96 9.52 -10.18
C ALA A 155 19.15 10.55 -9.38
N ALA A 156 18.04 11.03 -9.92
CA ALA A 156 17.12 11.92 -9.20
C ALA A 156 16.48 11.23 -7.99
N ALA A 157 16.02 9.98 -8.16
CA ALA A 157 15.47 9.18 -7.08
C ALA A 157 16.51 8.96 -5.95
N ARG A 158 17.76 8.65 -6.31
CA ARG A 158 18.86 8.50 -5.33
C ARG A 158 19.10 9.79 -4.56
N ALA A 159 19.20 10.92 -5.25
CA ALA A 159 19.40 12.21 -4.61
C ALA A 159 18.27 12.54 -3.62
N ALA A 160 17.01 12.26 -3.99
CA ALA A 160 15.86 12.44 -3.10
C ALA A 160 15.94 11.56 -1.84
N LEU A 161 16.30 10.27 -1.99
CA LEU A 161 16.42 9.34 -0.86
C LEU A 161 17.60 9.65 0.06
N GLU A 162 18.76 10.01 -0.50
CA GLU A 162 19.96 10.31 0.28
C GLU A 162 19.87 11.65 1.01
N SER A 163 19.19 12.63 0.43
CA SER A 163 18.92 13.92 1.08
C SER A 163 17.79 13.87 2.12
N GLY A 164 16.94 12.82 2.08
CA GLY A 164 15.76 12.72 2.92
C GLY A 164 14.69 13.77 2.60
N GLU A 165 14.64 14.25 1.35
CA GLU A 165 13.73 15.32 0.88
C GLU A 165 12.27 15.07 1.28
N PHE A 166 11.84 13.81 1.22
CA PHE A 166 10.46 13.41 1.48
C PHE A 166 10.18 12.93 2.91
N THR A 167 11.17 12.98 3.81
CA THR A 167 11.00 12.54 5.21
C THR A 167 9.82 13.25 5.89
N SER A 168 9.70 14.58 5.71
CA SER A 168 8.61 15.36 6.31
C SER A 168 7.25 15.01 5.73
N ALA A 169 7.17 14.63 4.46
CA ALA A 169 5.93 14.22 3.82
C ALA A 169 5.45 12.87 4.37
N VAL A 170 6.37 11.90 4.52
CA VAL A 170 6.08 10.61 5.17
C VAL A 170 5.54 10.81 6.58
N ARG A 171 6.17 11.71 7.37
CA ARG A 171 5.72 12.01 8.74
C ARG A 171 4.38 12.75 8.77
N ALA A 172 4.09 13.59 7.78
CA ALA A 172 2.81 14.27 7.66
C ALA A 172 1.67 13.27 7.40
N ASP A 173 1.84 12.32 6.48
CA ASP A 173 0.86 11.26 6.21
C ASP A 173 0.57 10.42 7.47
N GLN A 174 1.61 10.07 8.22
CA GLN A 174 1.47 9.31 9.47
C GLN A 174 0.78 10.11 10.57
N GLN A 175 1.06 11.41 10.66
CA GLN A 175 0.39 12.31 11.60
C GLN A 175 -1.10 12.44 11.25
N GLN A 176 -1.42 12.61 9.96
CA GLN A 176 -2.79 12.66 9.48
C GLN A 176 -3.54 11.34 9.78
N ALA A 177 -2.87 10.19 9.59
CA ALA A 177 -3.45 8.89 9.96
C ALA A 177 -3.86 8.84 11.43
N ARG A 178 -3.01 9.35 12.33
CA ARG A 178 -3.30 9.43 13.78
C ARG A 178 -4.46 10.37 14.08
N GLU A 179 -4.53 11.52 13.40
CA GLU A 179 -5.63 12.48 13.55
C GLU A 179 -6.97 11.91 13.09
N TYR A 180 -6.95 11.05 12.07
CA TYR A 180 -8.12 10.32 11.61
C TYR A 180 -8.44 9.08 12.46
N GLY A 181 -7.61 8.75 13.46
CA GLY A 181 -7.78 7.57 14.31
C GLY A 181 -7.49 6.25 13.58
N ILE A 182 -6.71 6.29 12.50
CA ILE A 182 -6.31 5.11 11.73
C ILE A 182 -5.23 4.36 12.52
N ASN A 183 -5.59 3.16 13.00
CA ASN A 183 -4.71 2.28 13.78
C ASN A 183 -4.29 1.02 13.02
N GLY A 184 -4.62 0.93 11.73
CA GLY A 184 -4.30 -0.23 10.90
C GLY A 184 -4.55 0.07 9.43
N VAL A 185 -3.89 -0.69 8.57
CA VAL A 185 -3.91 -0.52 7.10
C VAL A 185 -4.21 -1.84 6.39
N PRO A 186 -4.77 -1.81 5.16
CA PRO A 186 -5.12 -0.63 4.38
C PRO A 186 -6.30 0.12 4.98
N PHE A 187 -6.30 1.45 4.84
CA PHE A 187 -7.43 2.30 5.22
C PHE A 187 -7.72 3.26 4.08
N PHE A 188 -8.97 3.33 3.66
CA PHE A 188 -9.42 4.13 2.53
C PHE A 188 -10.30 5.27 3.04
N VAL A 189 -10.07 6.47 2.54
CA VAL A 189 -10.89 7.65 2.77
C VAL A 189 -11.44 8.10 1.42
N ILE A 190 -12.76 8.04 1.27
CA ILE A 190 -13.46 8.44 0.04
C ILE A 190 -14.01 9.85 0.23
N GLU A 191 -13.69 10.77 -0.68
CA GLU A 191 -14.13 12.17 -0.67
C GLU A 191 -13.84 12.91 0.66
N GLY A 192 -12.79 12.51 1.39
CA GLY A 192 -12.50 13.05 2.72
C GLY A 192 -13.60 12.78 3.77
N LYS A 193 -14.59 11.95 3.46
CA LYS A 193 -15.84 11.81 4.23
C LYS A 193 -16.08 10.39 4.74
N TYR A 194 -15.84 9.38 3.89
CA TYR A 194 -16.15 7.99 4.22
C TYR A 194 -14.88 7.19 4.50
N GLY A 195 -14.78 6.62 5.70
CA GLY A 195 -13.69 5.72 6.07
C GLY A 195 -14.05 4.25 5.83
N VAL A 196 -13.18 3.51 5.15
CA VAL A 196 -13.26 2.06 4.96
C VAL A 196 -11.99 1.42 5.50
N SER A 197 -12.14 0.55 6.50
CA SER A 197 -11.01 -0.10 7.16
C SER A 197 -10.80 -1.52 6.64
N GLY A 198 -9.55 -1.85 6.32
CA GLY A 198 -9.11 -3.18 5.91
C GLY A 198 -9.38 -3.51 4.44
N ALA A 199 -8.89 -4.67 4.02
CA ALA A 199 -9.06 -5.21 2.67
C ALA A 199 -10.48 -5.76 2.46
N GLN A 200 -11.46 -4.85 2.38
CA GLN A 200 -12.86 -5.21 2.11
C GLN A 200 -13.00 -5.96 0.78
N PRO A 201 -14.04 -6.79 0.60
CA PRO A 201 -14.25 -7.52 -0.63
C PRO A 201 -14.58 -6.58 -1.81
N PRO A 202 -14.29 -6.96 -3.07
CA PRO A 202 -14.54 -6.12 -4.25
C PRO A 202 -15.95 -5.55 -4.35
N GLU A 203 -16.96 -6.34 -3.96
CA GLU A 203 -18.37 -5.94 -4.01
C GLU A 203 -18.67 -4.77 -3.07
N ALA A 204 -17.98 -4.69 -1.93
CA ALA A 204 -18.15 -3.58 -0.99
C ALA A 204 -17.60 -2.27 -1.58
N PHE A 205 -16.47 -2.33 -2.29
CA PHE A 205 -15.93 -1.16 -2.99
C PHE A 205 -16.84 -0.72 -4.15
N ALA A 206 -17.34 -1.66 -4.95
CA ALA A 206 -18.27 -1.36 -6.04
C ALA A 206 -19.56 -0.68 -5.54
N GLN A 207 -20.13 -1.18 -4.43
CA GLN A 207 -21.31 -0.59 -3.79
C GLN A 207 -21.01 0.81 -3.26
N MET A 208 -19.88 1.01 -2.57
CA MET A 208 -19.48 2.31 -2.03
C MET A 208 -19.32 3.35 -3.15
N LEU A 209 -18.63 3.01 -4.24
CA LEU A 209 -18.42 3.92 -5.37
C LEU A 209 -19.72 4.29 -6.06
N THR A 210 -20.63 3.31 -6.25
CA THR A 210 -21.96 3.57 -6.79
C THR A 210 -22.77 4.52 -5.90
N GLN A 211 -22.70 4.33 -4.58
CA GLN A 211 -23.37 5.20 -3.62
C GLN A 211 -22.83 6.63 -3.69
N VAL A 212 -21.51 6.80 -3.62
CA VAL A 212 -20.87 8.13 -3.69
C VAL A 212 -21.17 8.83 -5.01
N ALA A 213 -21.12 8.10 -6.14
CA ALA A 213 -21.48 8.65 -7.44
C ALA A 213 -22.94 9.14 -7.49
N THR A 214 -23.87 8.39 -6.88
CA THR A 214 -25.29 8.76 -6.80
C THR A 214 -25.49 10.01 -5.94
N GLU A 215 -24.81 10.08 -4.79
CA GLU A 215 -24.85 11.25 -3.91
C GLU A 215 -24.32 12.52 -4.60
N ASN A 216 -23.20 12.39 -5.33
CA ASN A 216 -22.61 13.50 -6.08
C ASN A 216 -23.55 13.98 -7.19
N ALA A 217 -24.17 13.06 -7.95
CA ALA A 217 -25.14 13.42 -8.97
C ALA A 217 -26.36 14.17 -8.39
N GLY A 218 -26.86 13.70 -7.24
CA GLY A 218 -27.98 14.34 -6.54
C GLY A 218 -27.67 15.70 -5.91
N ALA A 219 -26.40 15.95 -5.54
CA ALA A 219 -25.96 17.25 -5.02
C ALA A 219 -25.74 18.30 -6.13
N THR A 220 -25.52 17.86 -7.37
CA THR A 220 -25.33 18.73 -8.54
C THR A 220 -26.62 19.09 -9.30
N ALA A 221 -27.75 18.47 -8.94
CA ALA A 221 -29.07 18.67 -9.55
C ALA A 221 -29.90 19.72 -8.79
#